data_AF-A0A9W7CM29-F1
#
_entry.id   AF-A0A9W7CM29-F1
#
_cell.length_a   1.000
_cell.length_b   1.000
_cell.length_c   1.000
_cell.angle_alpha   90.00
_cell.angle_beta   90.00
_cell.angle_gamma   90.00
#
_symmetry.space_group_name_H-M   'P 1'
#
loop_
_entity.id
_entity.type
_entity.pdbx_description
1 polymer ?
#
loop_
_entity_poly.entity_id
_entity_poly.type
_entity_poly.pdbx_seq_one_letter_code
_entity_poly.pdbx_strand_id
1 'polypeptide(L)'
;MIGSVYKIVCSQSDICYVGSTFNLLKHRMNGHRSNFKRWDEGKSTSEIAIFPYFRQYGPYEFKIILIKQYEVADRSQLLAYETLWINKFKKTCVNKVPPFGLLKRQRQQESTRKYWEANKEVLNEKNKQYNELHKERLVEKITCECGGHYQYRGRTYHFKSQKHIRWVEAQ
;
A
#
# COMPACT_ATOMS: atom_id res chain seq x y z
N MET A 1 -8.28 -15.31 16.55
CA MET A 1 -6.81 -15.41 16.77
C MET A 1 -6.40 -14.38 17.82
N ILE A 2 -5.43 -14.67 18.69
CA ILE A 2 -4.94 -13.68 19.67
C ILE A 2 -3.74 -12.95 19.08
N GLY A 3 -3.89 -11.65 18.84
CA GLY A 3 -2.83 -10.76 18.40
C GLY A 3 -2.31 -9.89 19.55
N SER A 4 -1.00 -9.63 19.57
CA SER A 4 -0.35 -8.76 20.55
C SER A 4 0.06 -7.44 19.90
N VAL A 5 -0.34 -6.32 20.50
CA VAL A 5 0.23 -5.00 20.19
C VAL A 5 1.29 -4.67 21.24
N TYR A 6 2.45 -4.21 20.81
CA TYR A 6 3.61 -3.93 21.64
C TYR A 6 4.22 -2.56 21.30
N LYS A 7 5.05 -2.06 22.21
CA LYS A 7 5.99 -0.97 21.92
C LYS A 7 7.43 -1.41 22.15
N ILE A 8 8.34 -0.86 21.37
CA ILE A 8 9.78 -0.90 21.60
C ILE A 8 10.16 0.46 22.16
N VAL A 9 10.81 0.50 23.32
CA VAL A 9 11.23 1.73 24.01
C VAL A 9 12.73 1.73 24.22
N CYS A 10 13.34 2.93 24.24
CA CYS A 10 14.75 3.12 24.55
C CYS A 10 14.94 3.39 26.04
N SER A 11 16.04 2.91 26.64
CA SER A 11 16.47 3.30 28.00
C SER A 11 16.93 4.76 28.08
N GLN A 12 17.44 5.30 26.97
CA GLN A 12 18.14 6.59 26.91
C GLN A 12 17.31 7.70 26.25
N SER A 13 16.06 7.42 25.87
CA SER A 13 15.20 8.36 25.14
C SER A 13 13.72 8.02 25.30
N ASP A 14 12.85 9.02 25.24
CA ASP A 14 11.39 8.86 25.32
C ASP A 14 10.76 8.30 24.03
N ILE A 15 11.56 8.07 22.99
CA ILE A 15 11.05 7.51 21.73
C ILE A 15 10.45 6.13 21.93
N CYS A 16 9.41 5.85 21.14
CA CYS A 16 8.88 4.50 21.04
C CYS A 16 8.55 4.11 19.60
N TYR A 17 8.56 2.81 19.31
CA TYR A 17 8.03 2.23 18.09
C TYR A 17 6.92 1.27 18.43
N VAL A 18 5.76 1.42 17.82
CA VAL A 18 4.61 0.54 18.04
C VAL A 18 4.52 -0.47 16.92
N GLY A 19 4.21 -1.72 17.25
CA GLY A 19 3.97 -2.76 16.27
C GLY A 19 3.02 -3.82 16.79
N SER A 20 2.57 -4.70 15.90
CA SER A 20 1.76 -5.86 16.25
C SER A 20 2.37 -7.16 15.75
N THR A 21 1.97 -8.27 16.37
CA THR A 21 2.46 -9.61 16.06
C THR A 21 1.48 -10.68 16.54
N PHE A 22 1.44 -11.81 15.82
CA PHE A 22 0.83 -13.05 16.30
C PHE A 22 1.86 -14.00 16.93
N ASN A 23 3.16 -13.71 16.76
CA ASN A 23 4.26 -14.44 17.40
C ASN A 23 4.56 -13.88 18.79
N LEU A 24 5.27 -14.66 19.61
CA LEU A 24 5.80 -14.19 20.90
C LEU A 24 6.67 -12.94 20.75
N LEU A 25 6.62 -12.05 21.74
CA LEU A 25 7.38 -10.79 21.72
C LEU A 25 8.90 -11.02 21.64
N LYS A 26 9.43 -12.07 22.29
CA LYS A 26 10.85 -12.44 22.20
C LYS A 26 11.27 -12.70 20.75
N HIS A 27 10.51 -13.52 20.01
CA HIS A 27 10.80 -13.80 18.61
C HIS A 27 10.66 -12.55 17.74
N ARG A 28 9.66 -11.71 18.02
CA ARG A 28 9.46 -10.45 17.29
C ARG A 28 10.64 -9.50 17.49
N MET A 29 11.15 -9.37 18.71
CA MET A 29 12.32 -8.52 19.02
C MET A 29 13.59 -9.06 18.37
N ASN A 30 13.80 -10.38 18.40
CA ASN A 30 14.91 -11.01 17.66
C ASN A 30 14.80 -10.70 16.17
N GLY A 31 13.60 -10.76 15.59
CA GLY A 31 13.36 -10.39 14.19
C GLY A 31 13.74 -8.94 13.88
N HIS A 32 13.39 -7.98 14.75
CA HIS A 32 13.82 -6.58 14.59
C HIS A 32 15.34 -6.43 14.60
N ARG A 33 16.04 -7.11 15.53
CA ARG A 33 17.51 -7.08 15.61
C ARG A 33 18.19 -7.72 14.40
N SER A 34 17.70 -8.87 13.94
CA SER A 34 18.22 -9.54 12.75
C SER A 34 18.00 -8.72 11.48
N ASN A 35 16.82 -8.10 11.34
CA ASN A 35 16.53 -7.23 10.20
C ASN A 35 17.38 -5.96 10.22
N PHE A 36 17.59 -5.37 11.41
CA PHE A 36 18.50 -4.26 11.59
C PHE A 36 19.92 -4.62 11.14
N LYS A 37 20.46 -5.76 11.59
CA LYS A 37 21.80 -6.23 11.16
C LYS A 37 21.92 -6.31 9.64
N ARG A 38 20.92 -6.90 8.96
CA ARG A 38 20.91 -6.98 7.49
C ARG A 38 20.85 -5.62 6.81
N TRP A 39 20.07 -4.69 7.36
CA TRP A 39 19.98 -3.31 6.85
C TRP A 39 21.28 -2.54 7.08
N ASP A 40 21.89 -2.69 8.25
CA ASP A 40 23.13 -2.04 8.64
C ASP A 40 24.32 -2.50 7.80
N GLU A 41 24.36 -3.79 7.45
CA GLU A 41 25.32 -4.40 6.51
C GLU A 41 25.03 -4.06 5.03
N GLY A 42 24.00 -3.29 4.71
CA GLY A 42 23.62 -2.94 3.34
C GLY A 42 22.98 -4.08 2.53
N LYS A 43 22.65 -5.22 3.16
CA LYS A 43 22.00 -6.39 2.54
C LYS A 43 20.48 -6.23 2.39
N SER A 44 19.92 -5.11 2.83
CA SER A 44 18.50 -4.78 2.71
C SER A 44 18.34 -3.28 2.55
N THR A 45 17.52 -2.87 1.57
CA THR A 45 17.13 -1.46 1.37
C THR A 45 15.91 -1.07 2.22
N SER A 46 15.19 -2.04 2.78
CA SER A 46 14.00 -1.78 3.58
C SER A 46 14.39 -1.34 4.99
N GLU A 47 14.19 -0.06 5.27
CA GLU A 47 14.39 0.55 6.58
C GLU A 47 13.09 0.52 7.41
N ILE A 48 13.15 -0.06 8.60
CA ILE A 48 12.09 0.11 9.61
C ILE A 48 12.39 1.38 10.39
N ALA A 49 11.35 2.14 10.75
CA ALA A 49 11.47 3.43 11.42
C ALA A 49 12.35 3.46 12.69
N ILE A 50 12.51 2.32 13.37
CA ILE A 50 13.34 2.21 14.57
C ILE A 50 14.84 2.00 14.28
N PHE A 51 15.23 1.63 13.06
CA PHE A 51 16.61 1.29 12.71
C PHE A 51 17.61 2.43 12.88
N PRO A 52 17.33 3.69 12.49
CA PRO A 52 18.23 4.79 12.76
C PRO A 52 18.56 4.93 14.26
N TYR A 53 17.57 4.68 15.12
CA TYR A 53 17.73 4.75 16.57
C TYR A 53 18.47 3.53 17.14
N PHE A 54 18.29 2.34 16.54
CA PHE A 54 19.12 1.18 16.87
C PHE A 54 20.59 1.43 16.52
N ARG A 55 20.88 2.11 15.41
CA ARG A 55 22.25 2.53 15.06
C ARG A 55 22.79 3.58 16.03
N GLN A 56 21.96 4.54 16.44
CA GLN A 56 22.36 5.63 17.33
C GLN A 56 22.64 5.17 18.77
N TYR A 57 21.74 4.39 19.38
CA TYR A 57 21.83 4.03 20.80
C TYR A 57 22.29 2.58 21.03
N GLY A 58 22.27 1.75 20.00
CA GLY A 58 22.53 0.32 20.09
C GLY A 58 21.24 -0.51 20.20
N PRO A 59 21.10 -1.63 19.47
CA PRO A 59 19.85 -2.41 19.42
C PRO A 59 19.51 -3.18 20.71
N TYR A 60 20.44 -3.23 21.67
CA TYR A 60 20.25 -3.89 22.97
C TYR A 60 19.78 -2.94 24.07
N GLU A 61 19.90 -1.63 23.86
CA GLU A 61 19.32 -0.59 24.73
C GLU A 61 17.80 -0.48 24.61
N PHE A 62 17.24 -1.16 23.60
CA PHE A 62 15.81 -1.20 23.37
C PHE A 62 15.16 -2.43 23.99
N LYS A 63 14.00 -2.22 24.60
CA LYS A 63 13.16 -3.28 25.20
C LYS A 63 11.79 -3.31 24.53
N ILE A 64 11.32 -4.52 24.23
CA ILE A 64 9.95 -4.74 23.75
C ILE A 64 9.02 -4.93 24.96
N ILE A 65 7.91 -4.22 24.97
CA ILE A 65 6.92 -4.21 26.05
C ILE A 65 5.54 -4.48 25.46
N LEU A 66 4.82 -5.46 26.01
CA LEU A 66 3.43 -5.73 25.65
C LEU A 66 2.57 -4.53 26.04
N ILE A 67 1.75 -4.04 25.10
CA ILE A 67 0.74 -3.03 25.42
C ILE A 67 -0.58 -3.74 25.77
N LYS A 68 -1.10 -4.53 24.84
CA LYS A 68 -2.38 -5.24 24.99
C LYS A 68 -2.49 -6.39 24.01
N GLN A 69 -3.18 -7.45 24.44
CA GLN A 69 -3.62 -8.54 23.58
C GLN A 69 -5.07 -8.33 23.15
N TYR A 70 -5.36 -8.73 21.92
CA TYR A 70 -6.68 -8.60 21.30
C TYR A 70 -7.05 -9.93 20.66
N GLU A 71 -8.27 -10.38 20.93
CA GLU A 71 -8.90 -11.37 20.09
C GLU A 71 -9.39 -10.69 18.81
N VAL A 72 -8.90 -11.18 17.67
CA VAL A 72 -9.17 -10.61 16.34
C VAL A 72 -9.59 -11.69 15.37
N ALA A 73 -10.47 -11.33 14.44
CA ALA A 73 -10.88 -12.20 13.34
C ALA A 73 -9.76 -12.34 12.31
N ASP A 74 -9.02 -11.25 12.04
CA ASP A 74 -7.99 -11.22 11.01
C ASP A 74 -6.82 -10.27 11.37
N ARG A 75 -5.82 -10.23 10.49
CA ARG A 75 -4.67 -9.31 10.62
C ARG A 75 -5.08 -7.85 10.49
N SER A 76 -6.08 -7.53 9.67
CA SER A 76 -6.53 -6.15 9.42
C SER A 76 -7.05 -5.49 10.70
N GLN A 77 -7.83 -6.22 11.50
CA GLN A 77 -8.29 -5.78 12.81
C GLN A 77 -7.12 -5.52 13.77
N LEU A 78 -6.11 -6.39 13.78
CA LEU A 78 -4.92 -6.17 14.61
C LEU A 78 -4.13 -4.91 14.19
N LEU A 79 -4.00 -4.67 12.88
CA LEU A 79 -3.36 -3.46 12.35
C LEU A 79 -4.17 -2.19 12.69
N ALA A 80 -5.50 -2.29 12.77
CA ALA A 80 -6.35 -1.19 13.22
C ALA A 80 -6.02 -0.83 14.68
N TYR A 81 -5.92 -1.81 15.57
CA TYR A 81 -5.46 -1.58 16.95
C TYR A 81 -4.04 -1.01 17.01
N GLU A 82 -3.10 -1.52 16.21
CA GLU A 82 -1.75 -0.96 16.11
C GLU A 82 -1.79 0.53 15.75
N THR A 83 -2.65 0.91 14.80
CA THR A 83 -2.83 2.30 14.36
C THR A 83 -3.41 3.19 15.48
N LEU A 84 -4.36 2.67 16.27
CA LEU A 84 -4.88 3.40 17.43
C LEU A 84 -3.78 3.68 18.46
N TRP A 85 -2.90 2.71 18.72
CA TRP A 85 -1.77 2.89 19.64
C TRP A 85 -0.70 3.83 19.09
N ILE A 86 -0.39 3.77 17.78
CA ILE A 86 0.48 4.75 17.12
C ILE A 86 -0.08 6.17 17.31
N ASN A 87 -1.39 6.37 17.09
CA ASN A 87 -2.04 7.66 17.28
C ASN A 87 -2.03 8.12 18.74
N LYS A 88 -2.21 7.19 19.69
CA LYS A 88 -2.15 7.49 21.12
C LYS A 88 -0.76 7.96 21.56
N PHE A 89 0.30 7.40 20.97
CA PHE A 89 1.70 7.78 21.27
C PHE A 89 2.29 8.77 20.26
N LYS A 90 1.48 9.47 19.47
CA LYS A 90 1.93 10.28 18.32
C LYS A 90 3.07 11.27 18.61
N LYS A 91 3.17 11.78 19.84
CA LYS A 91 4.25 12.71 20.24
C LYS A 91 5.63 12.06 20.33
N THR A 92 5.70 10.79 20.72
CA THR A 92 6.97 10.06 20.94
C THR A 92 7.16 8.88 20.00
N CYS A 93 6.12 8.49 19.26
CA CYS A 93 6.13 7.34 18.38
C CYS A 93 6.84 7.65 17.06
N VAL A 94 7.87 6.87 16.73
CA VAL A 94 8.69 7.08 15.52
C VAL A 94 8.12 6.42 14.27
N ASN A 95 7.00 5.68 14.37
CA ASN A 95 6.36 5.03 13.22
C ASN A 95 6.04 6.06 12.11
N LYS A 96 6.67 5.91 10.94
CA LYS A 96 6.51 6.84 9.80
C LYS A 96 5.09 6.85 9.23
N VAL A 97 4.48 5.67 9.08
CA VAL A 97 3.15 5.51 8.47
C VAL A 97 2.34 4.49 9.27
N PRO A 98 1.06 4.77 9.60
CA PRO A 98 0.20 3.79 10.25
C PRO A 98 -0.09 2.60 9.31
N PRO A 99 -0.06 1.36 9.80
CA PRO A 99 -0.25 0.18 8.97
C PRO A 99 -1.69 0.03 8.46
N PHE A 100 -2.68 0.53 9.20
CA PHE A 100 -4.08 0.43 8.81
C PHE A 100 -4.56 1.74 8.19
N GLY A 101 -4.67 1.71 6.87
CA GLY A 101 -5.08 2.85 6.08
C GLY A 101 -6.59 3.00 5.98
N LEU A 102 -7.27 3.37 7.08
CA LEU A 102 -8.72 3.65 7.09
C LEU A 102 -9.14 4.58 5.94
N LEU A 103 -8.38 5.64 5.74
CA LEU A 103 -8.62 6.66 4.72
C LEU A 103 -7.72 6.48 3.49
N LYS A 104 -7.11 5.31 3.28
CA LYS A 104 -6.18 5.10 2.16
C LYS A 104 -6.86 5.32 0.82
N ARG A 105 -8.07 4.78 0.65
CA ARG A 105 -8.87 4.96 -0.57
C ARG A 105 -9.25 6.42 -0.81
N GLN A 106 -9.69 7.13 0.23
CA GLN A 106 -10.05 8.55 0.13
C GLN A 106 -8.83 9.41 -0.20
N ARG A 107 -7.70 9.20 0.49
CA ARG A 107 -6.44 9.89 0.20
C ARG A 107 -5.93 9.63 -1.22
N GLN A 108 -6.07 8.39 -1.70
CA GLN A 108 -5.70 8.04 -3.07
C GLN A 108 -6.61 8.75 -4.09
N GLN A 109 -7.93 8.74 -3.88
CA GLN A 109 -8.88 9.46 -4.73
C GLN A 109 -8.58 10.96 -4.78
N GLU A 110 -8.31 11.58 -3.64
CA GLU A 110 -7.99 13.00 -3.55
C GLU A 110 -6.67 13.32 -4.28
N SER A 111 -5.65 12.48 -4.10
CA SER A 111 -4.37 12.61 -4.80
C SER A 111 -4.53 12.47 -6.32
N THR A 112 -5.30 11.48 -6.78
CA THR A 112 -5.64 11.31 -8.21
C THR A 112 -6.39 12.53 -8.74
N ARG A 113 -7.34 13.06 -7.97
CA ARG A 113 -8.10 14.25 -8.35
C ARG A 113 -7.19 15.47 -8.50
N LYS A 114 -6.34 15.74 -7.52
CA LYS A 114 -5.36 16.84 -7.55
C LYS A 114 -4.40 16.73 -8.73
N TYR A 115 -3.90 15.52 -9.01
CA TYR A 115 -3.05 15.28 -10.17
C TYR A 115 -3.78 15.57 -11.48
N TRP A 116 -5.01 15.07 -11.63
CA TRP A 116 -5.82 15.33 -12.81
C TRP A 116 -6.12 16.82 -12.97
N GLU A 117 -6.53 17.52 -11.91
CA GLU A 117 -6.80 18.96 -11.92
C GLU A 117 -5.55 19.75 -12.36
N ALA A 118 -4.38 19.45 -11.78
CA ALA A 118 -3.12 20.13 -12.08
C ALA A 118 -2.60 19.87 -13.50
N ASN A 119 -2.95 18.73 -14.11
CA ASN A 119 -2.44 18.32 -15.42
C ASN A 119 -3.52 18.27 -16.50
N LYS A 120 -4.73 18.77 -16.21
CA LYS A 120 -5.92 18.62 -17.06
C LYS A 120 -5.67 19.10 -18.48
N GLU A 121 -5.07 20.27 -18.63
CA GLU A 121 -4.83 20.89 -19.93
C GLU A 121 -3.80 20.09 -20.75
N VAL A 122 -2.68 19.70 -20.14
CA VAL A 122 -1.64 18.89 -20.78
C VAL A 122 -2.20 17.52 -21.21
N LEU A 123 -3.00 16.89 -20.35
CA LEU A 123 -3.62 15.60 -20.66
C LEU A 123 -4.65 15.71 -21.79
N ASN A 124 -5.45 16.78 -21.79
CA ASN A 124 -6.42 17.03 -22.85
C ASN A 124 -5.74 17.31 -24.19
N GLU A 125 -4.66 18.09 -24.18
CA GLU A 125 -3.89 18.40 -25.39
C GLU A 125 -3.24 17.16 -25.99
N LYS A 126 -2.61 16.32 -25.14
CA LYS A 126 -2.09 15.01 -25.57
C LYS A 126 -3.17 14.11 -26.17
N ASN A 127 -4.36 14.09 -25.56
CA ASN A 127 -5.49 13.31 -26.09
C ASN A 127 -5.99 13.86 -27.43
N LYS A 128 -6.03 15.18 -27.62
CA LYS A 128 -6.38 15.79 -28.92
C LYS A 128 -5.39 15.37 -29.99
N GLN A 129 -4.09 15.56 -29.74
CA GLN A 129 -3.03 15.18 -30.68
C GLN A 129 -3.09 13.69 -31.06
N TYR A 130 -3.32 12.82 -30.07
CA TYR A 130 -3.51 11.39 -30.32
C TYR A 130 -4.72 11.11 -31.22
N ASN A 131 -5.86 11.75 -30.94
CA ASN A 131 -7.08 11.58 -31.72
C ASN A 131 -6.93 12.11 -33.16
N GLU A 132 -6.19 13.19 -33.35
CA GLU A 132 -5.89 13.75 -34.67
C GLU A 132 -4.97 12.83 -35.47
N LEU A 133 -3.86 12.40 -34.87
CA LEU A 133 -2.87 11.52 -35.51
C LEU A 133 -3.48 10.16 -35.91
N HIS A 134 -4.42 9.64 -35.13
CA HIS A 134 -5.03 8.34 -35.34
C HIS A 134 -6.49 8.40 -35.82
N LYS A 135 -6.93 9.55 -36.33
CA LYS A 135 -8.32 9.80 -36.72
C LYS A 135 -8.88 8.73 -37.64
N GLU A 136 -8.15 8.39 -38.69
CA GLU A 136 -8.55 7.38 -39.69
C GLU A 136 -8.72 6.01 -39.08
N ARG A 137 -7.72 5.57 -38.30
CA ARG A 137 -7.77 4.30 -37.57
C ARG A 137 -8.95 4.25 -36.60
N LEU A 138 -9.24 5.34 -35.88
CA LEU A 138 -10.30 5.38 -34.87
C LEU A 138 -11.71 5.19 -35.46
N VAL A 139 -11.93 5.63 -36.70
CA VAL A 139 -13.22 5.51 -37.40
C VAL A 139 -13.33 4.25 -38.26
N GLU A 140 -12.22 3.55 -38.48
CA GLU A 140 -12.14 2.28 -39.21
C GLU A 140 -13.19 1.30 -38.70
N LYS A 141 -14.00 0.76 -39.63
CA LYS A 141 -15.01 -0.25 -39.33
C LYS A 141 -14.36 -1.62 -39.36
N ILE A 142 -14.51 -2.37 -38.27
CA ILE A 142 -13.94 -3.69 -38.07
C ILE A 142 -15.08 -4.69 -37.93
N THR A 143 -14.97 -5.76 -38.69
CA THR A 143 -15.79 -6.96 -38.54
C THR A 143 -15.02 -7.96 -37.69
N CYS A 144 -15.58 -8.36 -36.56
CA CYS A 144 -15.02 -9.42 -35.72
C CYS A 144 -15.63 -10.77 -36.07
N GLU A 145 -14.84 -11.82 -35.91
CA GLU A 145 -15.17 -13.23 -36.13
C GLU A 145 -16.42 -13.69 -35.37
N CYS A 146 -16.76 -13.06 -34.24
CA CYS A 146 -18.05 -13.27 -33.57
C CYS A 146 -19.27 -12.75 -34.35
N GLY A 147 -19.08 -12.27 -35.59
CA GLY A 147 -20.09 -11.64 -36.43
C GLY A 147 -20.52 -10.24 -35.94
N GLY A 148 -19.68 -9.59 -35.13
CA GLY A 148 -19.92 -8.23 -34.63
C GLY A 148 -19.27 -7.17 -35.50
N HIS A 149 -19.92 -6.01 -35.64
CA HIS A 149 -19.38 -4.87 -36.39
C HIS A 149 -19.21 -3.69 -35.45
N TYR A 150 -18.02 -3.10 -35.41
CA TYR A 150 -17.72 -1.94 -34.56
C TYR A 150 -16.69 -1.03 -35.23
N GLN A 151 -16.65 0.24 -34.82
CA GLN A 151 -15.52 1.12 -35.16
C GLN A 151 -14.35 0.84 -34.23
N TYR A 152 -13.10 0.97 -34.66
CA TYR A 152 -11.92 0.72 -33.81
C TYR A 152 -12.00 1.44 -32.45
N ARG A 153 -12.49 2.69 -32.40
CA ARG A 153 -12.75 3.42 -31.13
C ARG A 153 -13.70 2.68 -30.17
N GLY A 154 -14.64 1.92 -30.70
CA GLY A 154 -15.62 1.10 -30.00
C GLY A 154 -15.17 -0.32 -29.67
N ARG A 155 -13.94 -0.71 -30.05
CA ARG A 155 -13.44 -2.09 -29.85
C ARG A 155 -13.55 -2.58 -28.42
N THR A 156 -13.25 -1.71 -27.46
CA THR A 156 -13.27 -2.06 -26.03
C THR A 156 -14.68 -2.40 -25.56
N TYR A 157 -15.69 -1.66 -26.04
CA TYR A 157 -17.08 -1.94 -25.74
C TYR A 157 -17.56 -3.21 -26.43
N HIS A 158 -17.12 -3.44 -27.67
CA HIS A 158 -17.41 -4.67 -28.39
C HIS A 158 -16.88 -5.90 -27.64
N PHE A 159 -15.61 -5.90 -27.23
CA PHE A 159 -15.02 -7.04 -26.50
C PHE A 159 -15.63 -7.27 -25.12
N LYS A 160 -16.17 -6.23 -24.48
CA LYS A 160 -16.92 -6.33 -23.22
C LYS A 160 -18.40 -6.68 -23.41
N SER A 161 -18.87 -6.76 -24.65
CA SER A 161 -20.27 -7.10 -24.92
C SER A 161 -20.53 -8.57 -24.61
N GLN A 162 -21.73 -8.86 -24.10
CA GLN A 162 -22.14 -10.23 -23.80
C GLN A 162 -22.09 -11.14 -25.04
N LYS A 163 -22.34 -10.58 -26.23
CA LYS A 163 -22.23 -11.31 -27.50
C LYS A 163 -20.81 -11.83 -27.72
N HIS A 164 -19.81 -10.96 -27.57
CA HIS A 164 -18.42 -11.33 -27.78
C HIS A 164 -17.93 -12.30 -26.70
N ILE A 165 -18.25 -12.03 -25.43
CA ILE A 165 -17.88 -12.90 -24.29
C ILE A 165 -18.41 -14.32 -24.51
N ARG A 166 -19.70 -14.48 -24.83
CA ARG A 166 -20.31 -15.80 -25.07
C ARG A 166 -19.71 -16.53 -26.27
N TRP A 167 -19.31 -15.81 -27.30
CA TRP A 167 -18.64 -16.41 -28.46
C TRP A 167 -17.24 -16.93 -28.11
N VAL A 168 -16.48 -16.17 -27.32
CA VAL A 168 -15.17 -16.61 -26.81
C VAL A 168 -15.31 -17.83 -25.89
N GLU A 169 -16.31 -17.85 -25.02
CA GLU A 169 -16.57 -18.97 -24.11
C GLU A 169 -17.03 -20.25 -24.82
N ALA A 170 -17.49 -20.15 -26.07
CA ALA A 170 -17.98 -21.26 -26.87
C ALA A 170 -16.94 -21.83 -27.86
N GLN A 171 -15.70 -21.29 -27.87
CA GLN A 171 -14.55 -21.82 -28.61
C GLN A 171 -13.74 -22.80 -27.75
#